data_AF-A0A242JVP3-F1
#
_entry.id   AF-A0A242JVP3-F1
#
_cell.length_a   1.000
_cell.length_b   1.000
_cell.length_c   1.000
_cell.angle_alpha   90.00
_cell.angle_beta   90.00
_cell.angle_gamma   90.00
#
_symmetry.space_group_name_H-M   'P 1'
#
loop_
_entity.id
_entity.type
_entity.pdbx_description
1 polymer ?
#
loop_
_entity_poly.entity_id
_entity_poly.type
_entity_poly.pdbx_seq_one_letter_code
_entity_poly.pdbx_strand_id
1 'polypeptide(L)' 'MDAKLLEQVFKLVSQFTLIGGGLWLIWGTIILAGALKDKNGPQLQQGIWQIVGGGLILVAAGWFGSSFDVSSLMP' A
#
# COMPACT_ATOMS: atom_id res chain seq x y z
N MET A 1 1.75 -16.37 25.65
CA MET A 1 1.24 -16.97 24.39
C MET A 1 0.83 -15.89 23.39
N ASP A 2 1.04 -14.61 23.71
CA ASP A 2 0.41 -13.45 23.06
C ASP A 2 1.28 -12.82 21.97
N ALA A 3 2.61 -12.96 22.08
CA ALA A 3 3.56 -12.42 21.10
C ALA A 3 3.43 -13.06 19.71
N LYS A 4 3.21 -14.38 19.65
CA LYS A 4 2.97 -15.09 18.38
C LYS A 4 1.70 -14.63 17.69
N LEU A 5 0.66 -14.30 18.47
CA LEU A 5 -0.62 -13.81 17.93
C LEU A 5 -0.43 -12.41 17.32
N LEU A 6 0.27 -11.53 18.04
CA LEU A 6 0.65 -10.20 17.54
C LEU A 6 1.48 -10.28 16.26
N GLU A 7 2.48 -11.16 16.21
CA GLU A 7 3.31 -11.37 15.03
C GLU A 7 2.46 -11.86 13.84
N GLN A 8 1.54 -12.79 14.07
CA GLN A 8 0.62 -13.28 13.04
C GLN A 8 -0.31 -12.19 12.51
N VAL A 9 -0.89 -11.38 13.40
CA VAL A 9 -1.77 -10.26 13.04
C VAL A 9 -1.01 -9.22 12.24
N PHE A 10 0.19 -8.82 12.66
CA PHE A 10 1.01 -7.85 11.92
C PHE A 10 1.42 -8.37 10.54
N LYS A 11 1.82 -9.64 10.44
CA LYS A 11 2.15 -10.25 9.17
C LYS A 11 0.94 -10.30 8.22
N LEU A 12 -0.23 -10.63 8.77
CA LEU A 12 -1.47 -10.67 8.02
C LEU A 12 -1.86 -9.26 7.52
N VAL A 13 -1.82 -8.25 8.38
CA VAL A 13 -2.06 -6.85 8.00
C VAL A 13 -1.08 -6.40 6.93
N SER A 14 0.22 -6.66 7.09
CA SER A 14 1.24 -6.30 6.11
C SER A 14 0.98 -6.92 4.73
N GLN A 15 0.53 -8.19 4.69
CA GLN A 15 0.15 -8.85 3.44
C GLN A 15 -1.09 -8.21 2.79
N PHE A 16 -2.12 -7.89 3.59
CA PHE A 16 -3.29 -7.19 3.08
C PHE A 16 -2.94 -5.78 2.58
N THR A 17 -2.04 -5.07 3.25
CA THR A 17 -1.58 -3.75 2.83
C THR A 17 -0.76 -3.84 1.53
N LEU A 18 0.07 -4.87 1.34
CA LEU A 18 0.76 -5.10 0.07
C LEU A 18 -0.23 -5.34 -1.08
N ILE A 19 -1.20 -6.23 -0.88
CA ILE A 19 -2.21 -6.55 -1.91
C ILE A 19 -3.11 -5.33 -2.19
N GLY A 20 -3.55 -4.64 -1.14
CA GLY A 20 -4.37 -3.45 -1.23
C GLY A 20 -3.66 -2.28 -1.92
N GLY A 21 -2.40 -2.02 -1.54
CA GLY A 21 -1.56 -1.00 -2.18
C GLY A 21 -1.27 -1.30 -3.65
N GLY A 22 -1.04 -2.58 -3.99
CA GLY A 22 -0.85 -3.02 -5.37
C GLY A 22 -2.10 -2.83 -6.23
N LEU A 23 -3.27 -3.22 -5.72
CA LEU A 23 -4.54 -3.01 -6.40
C LEU A 23 -4.87 -1.52 -6.56
N TRP A 24 -4.55 -0.72 -5.54
CA TRP A 24 -4.72 0.74 -5.57
C TRP A 24 -3.84 1.41 -6.64
N LEU A 25 -2.59 0.93 -6.82
CA LEU A 25 -1.70 1.38 -7.89
C LEU A 25 -2.26 1.10 -9.29
N ILE A 26 -2.76 -0.11 -9.50
CA ILE A 26 -3.36 -0.52 -10.78
C ILE A 26 -4.56 0.37 -11.09
N TRP A 27 -5.42 0.60 -10.11
CA TRP A 27 -6.60 1.45 -10.26
C TRP A 27 -6.23 2.91 -10.56
N GLY A 28 -5.27 3.48 -9.85
CA GLY A 28 -4.75 4.82 -10.12
C GLY A 28 -4.18 4.97 -11.53
N THR A 29 -3.50 3.93 -12.03
CA THR A 29 -2.98 3.89 -13.40
C THR A 29 -4.11 3.87 -14.44
N ILE A 30 -5.19 3.13 -14.19
CA ILE A 30 -6.38 3.12 -15.06
C ILE A 30 -7.03 4.51 -15.11
N ILE A 31 -7.19 5.18 -13.95
CA ILE A 31 -7.76 6.53 -13.88
C ILE A 31 -6.85 7.54 -14.60
N LEU A 32 -5.53 7.46 -14.41
CA LEU A 32 -4.57 8.31 -15.10
C LEU A 32 -4.67 8.12 -16.63
N ALA A 33 -4.72 6.88 -17.10
CA ALA A 33 -4.84 6.56 -18.53
C ALA A 33 -6.18 7.05 -19.12
N GLY A 34 -7.28 6.88 -18.39
CA GLY A 34 -8.60 7.41 -18.77
C GLY A 34 -8.60 8.94 -18.82
N ALA A 35 -7.98 9.59 -17.84
CA ALA A 35 -7.88 11.05 -17.79
C ALA A 35 -7.02 11.63 -18.92
N LEU A 36 -5.95 10.93 -19.32
CA LEU A 36 -5.12 11.30 -20.48
C LEU A 36 -5.91 11.21 -21.79
N LYS A 37 -6.74 10.16 -21.93
CA LYS A 37 -7.63 10.01 -23.08
C LYS A 37 -8.66 11.13 -23.16
N ASP A 38 -9.31 11.44 -22.03
CA ASP A 38 -10.40 12.43 -21.99
C ASP A 38 -9.89 13.87 -21.80
N LYS A 39 -8.56 14.08 -21.76
CA LYS A 39 -7.88 15.38 -21.48
C LYS A 39 -8.45 16.09 -20.24
N ASN A 40 -8.87 15.32 -19.24
CA ASN A 40 -9.61 15.83 -18.11
C ASN A 40 -8.62 16.17 -16.97
N GLY A 41 -8.19 17.43 -16.89
CA GLY A 41 -7.16 17.91 -15.97
C GLY A 41 -7.37 17.51 -14.49
N PRO A 42 -8.58 17.63 -13.92
CA PRO A 42 -8.85 17.22 -12.53
C PRO A 42 -8.67 15.71 -12.30
N GLN A 43 -9.06 14.90 -13.29
CA GLN A 43 -9.02 13.45 -13.21
C GLN A 43 -7.59 12.91 -13.34
N LEU A 44 -6.75 13.62 -14.11
CA LEU A 44 -5.32 13.35 -14.22
C LEU A 44 -4.60 13.64 -12.89
N GLN A 45 -4.93 14.76 -12.25
CA GLN A 45 -4.40 15.11 -10.94
C GLN A 45 -4.78 14.06 -9.87
N GLN A 46 -6.02 13.56 -9.89
CA GLN A 46 -6.45 12.48 -9.00
C GLN A 46 -5.73 11.16 -9.30
N GLY A 47 -5.55 10.81 -10.57
CA GLY A 47 -4.82 9.61 -10.98
C GLY A 47 -3.38 9.60 -10.48
N ILE A 48 -2.67 10.74 -10.60
CA ILE A 48 -1.29 10.88 -10.06
C ILE A 48 -1.28 10.65 -8.55
N TRP A 49 -2.20 11.25 -7.80
CA TRP A 49 -2.27 11.08 -6.34
C TRP A 49 -2.59 9.65 -5.91
N GLN A 50 -3.44 8.94 -6.66
CA GLN A 50 -3.71 7.53 -6.39
C GLN A 50 -2.48 6.65 -6.68
N ILE A 51 -1.72 6.96 -7.73
CA ILE A 51 -0.47 6.24 -8.03
C ILE A 51 0.56 6.48 -6.92
N VAL A 52 0.78 7.74 -6.53
CA VAL A 52 1.72 8.09 -5.45
C VAL A 52 1.28 7.47 -4.13
N GLY A 53 -0.01 7.54 -3.80
CA GLY A 53 -0.58 6.93 -2.60
C GLY A 53 -0.42 5.40 -2.59
N GLY A 54 -0.73 4.73 -3.69
CA GLY A 54 -0.55 3.28 -3.83
C GLY A 54 0.92 2.85 -3.73
N GLY A 55 1.82 3.62 -4.36
CA GLY A 55 3.26 3.41 -4.28
C GLY A 55 3.80 3.55 -2.85
N LEU A 56 3.37 4.59 -2.13
CA LEU A 56 3.72 4.77 -0.71
C LEU A 56 3.21 3.63 0.17
N ILE A 57 1.99 3.15 -0.06
CA ILE A 57 1.41 2.01 0.67
C ILE A 57 2.24 0.74 0.43
N LEU A 58 2.68 0.48 -0.81
CA LEU A 58 3.54 -0.66 -1.12
C LEU A 58 4.92 -0.55 -0.47
N VAL A 59 5.55 0.62 -0.52
CA VAL A 59 6.86 0.85 0.12
C VAL A 59 6.75 0.68 1.62
N ALA A 60 5.71 1.25 2.24
CA ALA A 60 5.45 1.11 3.67
C ALA A 60 5.19 -0.34 4.05
N ALA A 61 4.40 -1.10 3.27
CA ALA A 61 4.11 -2.49 3.57
C ALA A 61 5.33 -3.41 3.35
N GLY A 62 6.13 -3.14 2.32
CA GLY A 62 7.40 -3.85 2.09
C GLY A 62 8.42 -3.57 3.20
N TRP A 63 8.51 -2.31 3.65
CA TRP A 63 9.38 -1.92 4.76
C TRP A 63 8.89 -2.49 6.09
N PHE A 64 7.58 -2.43 6.37
CA PHE A 64 6.97 -2.99 7.57
C PHE A 64 7.14 -4.50 7.64
N GLY A 65 6.93 -5.22 6.53
CA GLY A 65 7.15 -6.67 6.49
C GLY A 65 8.62 -7.09 6.63
N SER A 66 9.58 -6.21 6.29
CA SER A 66 11.02 -6.52 6.29
C SER A 66 11.76 -6.04 7.55
N SER A 67 11.29 -4.96 8.17
CA SER A 67 11.99 -4.26 9.25
C SER A 67 11.22 -4.21 10.56
N PHE A 68 9.96 -4.64 10.59
CA PHE A 68 9.20 -4.72 11.84
C PHE A 68 9.57 -5.99 12.60
N ASP A 69 10.64 -5.90 13.40
CA ASP A 69 11.07 -6.95 14.30
C ASP A 69 10.26 -6.86 15.61
N VAL A 70 9.22 -7.67 15.71
CA VAL A 70 8.36 -7.79 16.91
C VAL A 70 9.17 -8.23 18.14
N SER A 71 10.34 -8.83 17.94
CA SER A 71 11.29 -9.20 19.00
C SER A 71 11.80 -8.00 19.79
N SER A 72 11.82 -6.80 19.19
CA SER A 72 12.24 -5.56 19.86
C SER A 72 11.19 -4.99 20.84
N LEU A 73 9.95 -5.46 20.75
CA LEU A 73 8.83 -5.06 21.60
C LEU A 73 8.57 -6.05 22.75
N MET A 74 9.32 -7.15 22.79
CA MET A 74 9.35 -8.09 23.92
C MET A 74 10.58 -7.79 24.79
N PRO A 75 10.43 -7.65 26.12
CA PRO A 75 11.58 -7.57 27.02
C PRO A 75 12.39 -8.88 27.07
#